data_AF-A0A820FWH1-F1
#
_entry.id   AF-A0A820FWH1-F1
#
_cell.length_a   1.000
_cell.length_b   1.000
_cell.length_c   1.000
_cell.angle_alpha   90.00
_cell.angle_beta   90.00
_cell.angle_gamma   90.00
#
_symmetry.space_group_name_H-M   'P 1'
#
loop_
_entity.id
_entity.type
_entity.pdbx_description
1 polymer ?
#
loop_
_entity_poly.entity_id
_entity_poly.type
_entity_poly.pdbx_seq_one_letter_code
_entity_poly.pdbx_strand_id
1 'polypeptide(L)' 'SHIYHLLGSIKKDQGEYQEALTFYEKSLASYRNTLPPNHPNLAASYDNIGVDVIYK' A
#
# COMPACT_ATOMS: atom_id res chain seq x y z
N SER A 1 -0.94 -4.67 9.04
CA SER A 1 -1.46 -4.36 7.71
C SER A 1 -2.14 -2.99 7.64
N HIS A 2 -3.24 -2.73 8.35
CA HIS A 2 -4.02 -1.48 8.22
C HIS A 2 -3.23 -0.21 8.56
N ILE A 3 -2.41 -0.23 9.63
CA ILE A 3 -1.58 0.92 10.02
C ILE A 3 -0.57 1.28 8.93
N TYR A 4 0.07 0.29 8.30
CA TYR A 4 0.99 0.55 7.20
C TYR A 4 0.29 1.11 5.97
N HIS A 5 -0.94 0.66 5.68
CA HIS A 5 -1.73 1.24 4.59
C HIS A 5 -2.04 2.72 4.84
N LEU A 6 -2.40 3.09 6.06
CA LEU A 6 -2.65 4.50 6.44
C LEU A 6 -1.38 5.35 6.33
N LEU A 7 -0.24 4.85 6.81
CA LEU A 7 1.04 5.54 6.69
C LEU A 7 1.44 5.75 5.22
N GLY A 8 1.21 4.73 4.37
CA GLY A 8 1.40 4.85 2.93
C GLY A 8 0.57 5.97 2.33
N SER A 9 -0.71 6.06 2.72
CA SER A 9 -1.60 7.13 2.24
C SER A 9 -1.13 8.51 2.66
N ILE A 10 -0.74 8.69 3.92
CA ILE A 10 -0.24 9.98 4.42
C ILE A 10 1.02 10.40 3.65
N LYS A 11 1.93 9.46 3.38
CA LYS A 11 3.17 9.73 2.65
C LYS A 11 2.91 10.06 1.18
N LYS A 12 1.97 9.37 0.54
CA LYS A 12 1.52 9.69 -0.81
C LYS A 12 0.94 11.10 -0.88
N ASP A 13 0.11 11.48 0.10
CA ASP A 13 -0.48 12.82 0.18
C ASP A 13 0.58 13.92 0.41
N GLN A 14 1.73 13.56 1.01
CA GLN A 14 2.91 14.43 1.16
C GLN A 14 3.79 14.49 -0.10
N GLY A 15 3.48 13.72 -1.14
CA GLY A 15 4.30 13.58 -2.34
C GLY A 15 5.53 12.69 -2.15
N GLU A 16 5.64 12.00 -1.03
CA GLU A 16 6.75 11.12 -0.68
C GLU A 16 6.51 9.69 -1.22
N TYR A 17 6.33 9.55 -2.54
CA TYR A 17 5.89 8.31 -3.19
C TYR A 17 6.79 7.09 -2.91
N GLN A 18 8.09 7.29 -2.74
CA GLN A 18 9.02 6.18 -2.45
C GLN A 18 8.87 5.64 -1.01
N GLU A 19 8.56 6.51 -0.05
CA GLU A 19 8.23 6.08 1.32
C GLU A 19 6.84 5.46 1.36
N ALA A 20 5.88 6.04 0.63
CA ALA A 20 4.52 5.50 0.49
C ALA A 20 4.53 4.06 -0.03
N LEU A 21 5.28 3.81 -1.11
CA LEU A 21 5.50 2.48 -1.69
C LEU A 21 6.00 1.48 -0.63
N THR A 22 7.02 1.86 0.15
CA THR A 22 7.58 1.01 1.21
C THR A 22 6.53 0.60 2.25
N PHE A 23 5.64 1.53 2.61
CA PHE A 23 4.56 1.25 3.55
C PHE A 23 3.46 0.38 2.93
N TYR A 24 3.08 0.61 1.68
CA TYR A 24 2.10 -0.23 1.00
C TYR A 24 2.60 -1.67 0.79
N GLU A 25 3.89 -1.88 0.50
CA GLU A 25 4.49 -3.21 0.42
C GLU A 25 4.46 -3.95 1.76
N LYS A 26 4.79 -3.27 2.88
CA LYS A 26 4.67 -3.84 4.23
C LYS A 26 3.23 -4.21 4.56
N SER A 27 2.27 -3.37 4.16
CA SER A 27 0.83 -3.65 4.29
C SER A 27 0.44 -4.89 3.49
N LEU A 28 0.87 -4.96 2.23
CA LEU A 28 0.57 -6.04 1.30
C LEU A 28 1.12 -7.38 1.80
N ALA A 29 2.36 -7.42 2.28
CA ALA A 29 2.97 -8.62 2.85
C ALA A 29 2.14 -9.15 4.03
N SER A 30 1.68 -8.26 4.91
CA SER A 30 0.82 -8.62 6.04
C SER A 30 -0.55 -9.11 5.59
N TYR A 31 -1.18 -8.47 4.59
CA TYR A 31 -2.48 -8.88 4.07
C TYR A 31 -2.44 -10.21 3.29
N ARG A 32 -1.38 -10.47 2.53
CA ARG A 32 -1.23 -11.75 1.80
C ARG A 32 -1.19 -12.96 2.73
N ASN A 33 -0.68 -12.79 3.95
CA ASN A 33 -0.59 -13.88 4.92
C ASN A 33 -1.91 -14.13 5.68
N THR A 34 -2.80 -13.13 5.75
CA THR A 34 -3.98 -13.20 6.62
C THR A 34 -5.31 -13.18 5.88
N LEU A 35 -5.33 -12.76 4.62
CA LEU A 35 -6.54 -12.57 3.85
C LEU A 35 -6.58 -13.48 2.62
N PRO A 36 -7.78 -13.92 2.20
CA PRO A 36 -7.94 -14.65 0.94
C PRO A 36 -7.55 -13.75 -0.25
N PRO A 37 -7.09 -14.33 -1.38
CA PRO A 37 -6.55 -13.57 -2.52
C PRO A 37 -7.45 -12.49 -3.10
N ASN A 38 -8.78 -12.64 -3.00
CA ASN A 38 -9.77 -11.70 -3.55
C ASN A 38 -10.23 -10.65 -2.53
N HIS A 39 -9.56 -10.52 -1.39
CA HIS A 39 -9.97 -9.57 -0.37
C HIS A 39 -9.77 -8.12 -0.83
N PRO A 40 -10.74 -7.20 -0.63
CA PRO A 40 -10.65 -5.80 -1.07
C PRO A 40 -9.37 -5.06 -0.63
N ASN A 41 -8.90 -5.30 0.60
CA ASN A 41 -7.65 -4.72 1.09
C ASN A 41 -6.40 -5.09 0.26
N LEU A 42 -6.37 -6.28 -0.36
CA LEU A 42 -5.27 -6.64 -1.26
C LEU A 42 -5.34 -5.80 -2.54
N ALA A 43 -6.53 -5.67 -3.14
CA ALA A 43 -6.76 -4.84 -4.32
C ALA A 43 -6.37 -3.37 -4.06
N ALA A 44 -6.84 -2.80 -2.96
CA ALA A 44 -6.51 -1.43 -2.57
C ALA A 44 -4.99 -1.23 -2.38
N SER A 45 -4.28 -2.22 -1.83
CA SER A 45 -2.81 -2.16 -1.72
C SER A 45 -2.12 -2.18 -3.09
N TYR A 46 -2.58 -3.01 -4.04
CA TYR A 46 -2.01 -3.04 -5.39
C TYR A 46 -2.29 -1.76 -6.17
N ASP A 47 -3.50 -1.21 -6.08
CA ASP A 47 -3.87 0.02 -6.78
C ASP A 47 -2.99 1.19 -6.33
N ASN A 48 -2.78 1.33 -5.01
CA ASN A 48 -1.90 2.39 -4.48
C ASN A 48 -0.43 2.19 -4.88
N ILE A 49 0.08 0.96 -4.89
CA ILE A 49 1.44 0.66 -5.38
C ILE A 49 1.57 1.05 -6.85
N GLY A 50 0.58 0.73 -7.69
CA GLY A 50 0.59 1.10 -9.10
C GLY A 50 0.61 2.62 -9.30
N VAL A 51 -0.20 3.34 -8.52
CA VAL A 51 -0.20 4.82 -8.47
C VAL A 51 1.18 5.35 -8.10
N ASP A 52 1.75 4.93 -6.97
CA ASP A 52 3.03 5.47 -6.48
C ASP A 52 4.20 5.19 -7.42
N VAL A 53 4.18 4.05 -8.13
CA VAL A 53 5.20 3.72 -9.14
C VAL A 53 5.11 4.63 -10.38
N ILE A 54 3.92 5.12 -10.74
CA ILE A 54 3.73 6.07 -11.85
C ILE A 54 4.24 7.47 -11.49
N TYR A 55 4.08 7.90 -10.24
CA TYR A 55 4.49 9.22 -9.76
C TYR A 55 5.96 9.30 -9.27
N LYS A 56 6.72 8.23 -9.47
CA LYS A 56 8.13 8.10 -9.07
C LYS A 56 9.10 8.86 -9.98
#